data_AF-A0A3B0TII8-F1
#
_entry.id   AF-A0A3B0TII8-F1
#
_cell.length_a   1.000
_cell.length_b   1.000
_cell.length_c   1.000
_cell.angle_alpha   90.00
_cell.angle_beta   90.00
_cell.angle_gamma   90.00
#
_symmetry.space_group_name_H-M   'P 1'
#
loop_
_entity.id
_entity.type
_entity.pdbx_description
1 polymer ?
#
loop_
_entity_poly.entity_id
_entity_poly.type
_entity_poly.pdbx_seq_one_letter_code
_entity_poly.pdbx_strand_id
1 'polypeptide(L)' 'MKNVIIPNSDKLKKLKENIADGGAKKLHVLADFDRTLTTAFVDGERRPSIISVLRDGGYLTPDY' A
#
# COMPACT_ATOMS: atom_id res chain seq x y z
N MET A 1 9.80 11.66 -11.77
CA MET A 1 8.36 11.51 -12.12
C MET A 1 8.14 10.60 -13.35
N LYS A 2 8.86 9.49 -13.51
CA LYS A 2 8.72 8.60 -14.69
C LYS A 2 7.74 7.42 -14.52
N ASN A 3 7.11 7.26 -13.34
CA ASN A 3 6.32 6.07 -12.99
C ASN A 3 4.86 6.39 -12.62
N VAL A 4 4.33 7.55 -13.03
CA VAL A 4 2.95 7.94 -12.71
C VAL A 4 2.09 7.76 -13.95
N ILE A 5 1.17 6.80 -13.90
CA ILE A 5 0.19 6.55 -14.95
C ILE A 5 -1.18 6.93 -14.39
N ILE A 6 -1.84 7.91 -15.02
CA ILE A 6 -3.18 8.34 -14.64
C ILE A 6 -4.11 8.03 -15.82
N PRO A 7 -4.87 6.92 -15.75
CA PRO A 7 -5.72 6.50 -16.87
C PRO A 7 -6.93 7.42 -17.09
N ASN A 8 -7.35 8.16 -16.07
CA ASN A 8 -8.44 9.13 -16.17
C ASN A 8 -8.16 10.34 -15.27
N SER A 9 -7.72 11.45 -15.89
CA SER A 9 -7.36 12.69 -15.21
C SER A 9 -8.55 13.39 -14.56
N ASP A 10 -9.71 13.38 -15.21
CA ASP A 10 -10.88 14.11 -14.76
C ASP A 10 -11.49 13.48 -13.50
N LYS A 11 -11.53 12.14 -13.46
CA LYS A 11 -11.95 11.40 -12.27
C LYS A 11 -11.00 11.67 -11.10
N LEU A 12 -9.69 11.70 -11.34
CA LEU A 12 -8.71 12.02 -10.31
C LEU A 12 -8.88 13.44 -9.79
N LYS A 13 -9.10 14.42 -10.68
CA LYS A 13 -9.35 15.82 -10.30
C LYS A 13 -10.56 15.93 -9.37
N LYS A 14 -11.70 15.37 -9.76
CA LYS A 14 -12.93 15.39 -8.96
C LYS A 14 -12.78 14.67 -7.62
N LEU A 15 -12.05 13.55 -7.59
CA LEU A 15 -11.75 12.83 -6.35
C LEU A 15 -10.93 13.71 -5.38
N LYS A 16 -9.91 14.43 -5.88
CA LYS A 16 -9.10 15.34 -5.05
C LYS A 16 -9.93 16.50 -4.49
N GLU A 17 -10.80 17.09 -5.30
CA GLU A 17 -11.72 18.17 -4.88
C GLU A 17 -12.65 17.67 -3.76
N ASN A 18 -13.31 16.51 -3.95
CA ASN A 18 -14.20 15.93 -2.94
C ASN A 18 -13.50 15.63 -1.60
N ILE A 19 -12.26 15.13 -1.65
CA ILE A 19 -11.47 14.86 -0.44
C ILE A 19 -11.12 16.17 0.28
N ALA A 20 -10.71 17.19 -0.48
CA ALA A 20 -10.37 18.51 0.08
C ALA A 20 -11.58 19.17 0.73
N ASP A 21 -12.73 19.20 0.04
CA ASP A 21 -13.97 19.82 0.52
C ASP A 21 -14.58 19.05 1.70
N GLY A 22 -14.43 17.72 1.73
CA GLY A 22 -14.92 16.87 2.82
C GLY A 22 -14.17 17.05 4.13
N GLY A 23 -12.89 17.38 4.07
CA GLY A 23 -12.00 17.59 5.21
C GLY A 23 -11.62 16.32 5.97
N ALA A 24 -10.62 16.44 6.85
CA ALA A 24 -9.98 15.29 7.52
C ALA A 24 -10.94 14.46 8.38
N LYS A 25 -11.97 15.07 8.98
CA LYS A 25 -12.96 14.36 9.80
C LYS A 25 -13.78 13.32 9.03
N LYS A 26 -13.84 13.45 7.70
CA LYS A 26 -14.57 12.54 6.80
C LYS A 26 -13.63 11.64 5.99
N LEU A 27 -12.32 11.74 6.22
CA LEU A 27 -11.32 10.95 5.50
C LEU A 27 -10.97 9.70 6.32
N HIS A 28 -11.15 8.54 5.70
CA HIS A 28 -10.65 7.27 6.21
C HIS A 28 -9.64 6.70 5.22
N VAL A 29 -8.50 6.21 5.72
CA VAL A 29 -7.45 5.59 4.90
C VAL A 29 -7.47 4.09 5.12
N LEU A 30 -7.65 3.35 4.05
CA LEU A 30 -7.53 1.89 4.00
C LEU A 30 -6.43 1.54 3.00
N ALA A 31 -5.40 0.83 3.46
CA ALA A 31 -4.24 0.46 2.66
C ALA A 31 -3.78 -0.96 2.98
N ASP A 32 -3.22 -1.63 1.98
CA ASP A 32 -2.45 -2.87 2.17
C ASP A 32 -1.11 -2.55 2.87
N PHE A 33 -0.48 -3.55 3.49
CA PHE A 33 0.77 -3.37 4.25
C PHE A 33 1.99 -3.71 3.40
N ASP A 34 2.14 -4.98 3.03
CA ASP A 34 3.35 -5.48 2.37
C ASP A 34 3.52 -4.85 0.99
N ARG A 35 4.68 -4.26 0.72
CA ARG A 35 5.02 -3.59 -0.57
C ARG A 35 4.17 -2.36 -0.91
N THR A 36 3.27 -1.94 0.00
CA THR A 36 2.50 -0.68 -0.09
C THR A 36 2.99 0.31 0.95
N LEU A 37 2.96 -0.06 2.24
CA LEU A 37 3.55 0.72 3.33
C LEU A 37 5.01 0.35 3.58
N THR A 38 5.37 -0.92 3.35
CA THR A 38 6.76 -1.38 3.34
C THR A 38 7.35 -1.33 1.93
N THR A 39 8.66 -1.12 1.80
CA THR A 39 9.31 -1.13 0.49
C THR A 39 9.58 -2.57 0.05
N ALA A 40 9.42 -2.82 -1.25
CA ALA A 40 9.73 -4.14 -1.82
C ALA A 40 11.25 -4.45 -1.81
N PHE A 41 12.09 -3.42 -1.71
CA PHE A 41 13.55 -3.53 -1.73
C PHE A 41 14.19 -2.58 -0.71
N VAL A 42 15.34 -3.00 -0.15
CA VAL A 42 16.25 -2.18 0.66
C VAL A 42 17.67 -2.52 0.19
N ASP A 43 18.46 -1.52 -0.20
CA ASP A 43 19.83 -1.68 -0.73
C ASP A 43 19.94 -2.63 -1.94
N GLY A 44 18.90 -2.68 -2.78
CA GLY A 44 18.84 -3.57 -3.95
C GLY A 44 18.40 -5.00 -3.63
N GLU A 45 18.30 -5.38 -2.35
CA GLU A 45 17.81 -6.68 -1.94
C GLU A 45 16.30 -6.67 -1.71
N ARG A 46 15.63 -7.73 -2.18
CA ARG A 46 14.19 -7.90 -2.01
C ARG A 46 13.87 -8.22 -0.56
N ARG A 47 12.94 -7.47 0.04
CA ARG A 47 12.45 -7.77 1.39
C ARG A 47 11.29 -8.77 1.36
N PRO A 48 11.29 -9.77 2.27
CA PRO A 48 10.17 -10.70 2.39
C PRO A 48 8.93 -9.98 2.92
N SER A 49 7.75 -10.46 2.51
CA SER A 49 6.48 -10.08 3.13
C SER A 49 6.42 -10.62 4.57
N ILE A 50 5.58 -10.02 5.42
CA ILE A 50 5.36 -10.51 6.80
C ILE A 50 5.06 -12.02 6.80
N ILE A 51 4.18 -12.48 5.89
CA ILE A 51 3.80 -13.89 5.87
C ILE A 51 4.96 -14.84 5.57
N SER A 52 5.94 -14.40 4.78
CA SER A 52 7.13 -15.21 4.49
C SER A 52 7.98 -15.37 5.75
N VAL A 53 8.16 -14.27 6.50
CA VAL A 53 8.90 -14.30 7.78
C VAL A 53 8.22 -15.22 8.79
N LEU A 54 6.89 -15.21 8.86
CA LEU A 54 6.14 -16.05 9.78
C LEU A 54 6.26 -17.55 9.45
N ARG A 55 6.23 -17.91 8.17
CA ARG A 55 6.42 -19.30 7.70
C ARG A 55 7.83 -19.80 7.97
N ASP A 56 8.82 -19.03 7.57
CA ASP A 56 10.24 -19.42 7.71
C ASP A 56 10.66 -19.49 9.18
N GLY A 57 10.05 -18.69 10.05
CA GLY A 57 10.32 -18.66 11.48
C GLY A 57 9.60 -19.75 12.30
N GLY A 58 8.76 -20.59 11.69
CA GLY A 58 8.02 -21.64 12.40
C GLY A 58 6.98 -21.11 13.39
N TYR A 59 6.51 -19.87 13.20
CA TYR A 59 5.50 -19.24 14.06
C TYR A 59 4.06 -19.63 13.72
N LEU A 60 3.88 -20.41 12.66
CA LEU A 60 2.59 -20.81 12.14
C LEU A 60 2.32 -22.27 12.45
N THR A 61 1.06 -22.60 12.68
CA THR A 61 0.60 -23.97 12.83
C THR A 61 0.72 -24.73 11.50
N PRO A 62 0.84 -26.07 11.51
CA PRO A 62 0.93 -26.88 10.27
C PRO A 62 -0.20 -26.65 9.26
N ASP A 63 -1.37 -26.21 9.73
CA ASP A 63 -2.56 -25.97 8.91
C ASP A 63 -2.57 -24.59 8.20
N TYR A 64 -1.45 -23.86 8.22
CA TYR A 64 -1.31 -22.50 7.67
C TYR A 64 -0.16 -22.42 6.63
#